data_AF-A0A317JE76-F1
#
_entry.id   AF-A0A317JE76-F1
#
_cell.length_a   1.000
_cell.length_b   1.000
_cell.length_c   1.000
_cell.angle_alpha   90.00
_cell.angle_beta   90.00
_cell.angle_gamma   90.00
#
_symmetry.space_group_name_H-M   'P 1'
#
loop_
_entity.id
_entity.type
_entity.pdbx_description
1 polymer ?
#
loop_
_entity_poly.entity_id
_entity_poly.type
_entity_poly.pdbx_seq_one_letter_code
_entity_poly.pdbx_strand_id
1 'polypeptide(L)' 'MEKELATFAGGCFWCIQHAFDHLPGVLQTQAGYTGGYVKNPI' A
#
# COMPACT_ATOMS: atom_id res chain seq x y z
N MET A 1 -6.35 19.85 -3.39
CA MET A 1 -6.88 18.54 -3.82
C MET A 1 -6.93 17.65 -2.60
N GLU A 2 -8.10 17.15 -2.27
CA GLU A 2 -8.32 16.19 -1.18
C GLU A 2 -7.98 14.79 -1.71
N LYS A 3 -7.25 14.00 -0.91
CA LYS A 3 -6.82 12.64 -1.30
C LYS A 3 -7.19 11.67 -0.20
N GLU A 4 -7.64 10.49 -0.60
CA GLU A 4 -8.00 9.41 0.31
C GLU A 4 -6.86 8.40 0.44
N LEU A 5 -6.77 7.74 1.60
CA LEU A 5 -5.80 6.68 1.87
C LEU A 5 -6.53 5.33 1.99
N ALA A 6 -6.10 4.36 1.18
CA ALA A 6 -6.50 2.97 1.31
C ALA A 6 -5.29 2.09 1.67
N THR A 7 -5.49 1.12 2.57
CA THR A 7 -4.46 0.16 2.98
C THR A 7 -4.89 -1.25 2.63
N PHE A 8 -4.02 -2.02 1.97
CA PHE A 8 -4.28 -3.39 1.53
C PHE A 8 -3.24 -4.36 2.10
N ALA A 9 -3.66 -5.58 2.43
CA ALA A 9 -2.79 -6.67 2.89
C ALA A 9 -3.14 -7.96 2.13
N GLY A 10 -2.74 -8.02 0.85
CA GLY A 10 -3.16 -9.05 -0.12
C GLY A 10 -2.08 -10.02 -0.57
N GLY A 11 -1.04 -10.29 0.24
CA GLY A 11 0.10 -11.13 -0.12
C GLY A 11 1.36 -10.34 -0.42
N CYS A 12 2.17 -10.77 -1.40
CA CYS A 12 3.41 -10.07 -1.77
C CYS A 12 3.10 -8.65 -2.29
N PHE A 13 3.68 -7.64 -1.64
CA PHE A 13 3.41 -6.24 -1.97
C PHE A 13 3.85 -5.87 -3.39
N TRP A 14 4.87 -6.52 -3.97
CA TRP A 14 5.32 -6.20 -5.33
C TRP A 14 4.24 -6.41 -6.38
N CYS A 15 3.46 -7.50 -6.28
CA CYS A 15 2.39 -7.78 -7.23
C CYS A 15 1.26 -6.74 -7.13
N ILE A 16 0.89 -6.41 -5.90
CA ILE A 16 -0.18 -5.44 -5.61
C ILE A 16 0.25 -4.03 -6.03
N GLN A 17 1.46 -3.62 -5.65
CA GLN A 17 1.99 -2.29 -5.93
C GLN A 17 2.08 -2.03 -7.43
N HIS A 18 2.61 -2.99 -8.19
CA HIS A 18 2.70 -2.87 -9.65
C HIS A 18 1.34 -2.68 -10.33
N ALA A 19 0.30 -3.34 -9.81
CA ALA A 19 -1.07 -3.18 -10.32
C ALA A 19 -1.63 -1.77 -10.03
N PHE A 20 -1.32 -1.17 -8.88
CA PHE A 20 -1.80 0.16 -8.50
C PHE A 20 -0.97 1.30 -9.08
N ASP A 21 0.33 1.12 -9.33
CA ASP A 21 1.21 2.16 -9.89
C ASP A 21 0.72 2.72 -11.24
N HIS A 22 0.00 1.90 -12.02
CA HIS A 22 -0.51 2.27 -13.33
C HIS A 22 -2.02 2.55 -13.35
N LEU A 23 -2.68 2.52 -12.19
CA LEU A 23 -4.14 2.66 -12.11
C LEU A 23 -4.52 4.16 -12.13
N PRO A 24 -5.38 4.61 -13.06
CA PRO A 24 -5.81 6.01 -13.11
C PRO A 24 -6.47 6.45 -11.80
N GLY A 25 -6.04 7.60 -11.27
CA GLY A 25 -6.51 8.15 -9.99
C GLY A 25 -5.66 7.75 -8.78
N VAL A 26 -4.75 6.78 -8.91
CA VAL A 26 -3.75 6.52 -7.88
C VAL A 26 -2.65 7.56 -7.98
N LEU A 27 -2.44 8.30 -6.89
CA LEU A 27 -1.40 9.34 -6.82
C LEU A 27 -0.04 8.77 -6.41
N GLN A 28 -0.03 7.76 -5.54
CA GLN A 28 1.19 7.16 -4.99
C GLN A 28 0.87 5.80 -4.37
N THR A 29 1.84 4.89 -4.40
CA THR A 29 1.84 3.63 -3.65
C THR A 29 3.02 3.59 -2.66
N GLN A 30 2.86 2.86 -1.56
CA GLN A 30 3.92 2.62 -0.59
C GLN A 30 3.79 1.22 0.00
N ALA A 31 4.90 0.46 0.00
CA ALA A 31 4.99 -0.81 0.71
C ALA A 31 5.31 -0.59 2.19
N GLY A 32 4.77 -1.46 3.05
CA GLY A 32 5.00 -1.43 4.48
C GLY A 32 4.30 -2.59 5.19
N TYR A 33 4.30 -2.53 6.51
CA TYR A 33 3.71 -3.56 7.38
C TYR A 33 2.56 -2.98 8.19
N THR A 34 1.47 -3.74 8.33
CA THR A 34 0.29 -3.37 9.11
C THR A 34 -0.37 -4.61 9.71
N GLY A 35 -1.28 -4.44 10.68
CA GLY A 35 -2.04 -5.52 11.31
C GLY A 35 -1.28 -6.38 12.34
N GLY A 36 -0.04 -6.04 12.66
CA GLY A 36 0.77 -6.72 13.69
C GLY A 36 0.74 -6.01 15.06
N TYR A 37 1.44 -6.61 16.05
CA TYR A 37 1.51 -6.09 17.43
C TYR A 37 2.87 -5.49 17.81
N VAL A 38 3.88 -5.60 16.92
CA VAL A 38 5.24 -5.10 17.16
C VAL A 38 5.36 -3.68 16.60
N LYS A 39 5.94 -2.78 17.40
CA LYS A 39 6.24 -1.42 16.97
C LYS A 39 7.50 -1.42 16.09
N ASN A 40 7.47 -0.69 14.97
CA ASN A 40 8.57 -0.56 14.01
C ASN A 40 9.09 -1.92 13.48
N PRO A 41 8.23 -2.72 12.83
CA PRO A 41 8.68 -3.95 12.18
C PRO A 41 9.72 -3.62 11.08
N ILE A 42 10.73 -4.49 10.96
CA ILE A 42 11.75 -4.44 9.90
C ILE A 42 11.31 -5.24 8.68
#